data_AF-A0A6G0HPD5-F1
#
_entry.id   AF-A0A6G0HPD5-F1
#
_cell.length_a   1.000
_cell.length_b   1.000
_cell.length_c   1.000
_cell.angle_alpha   90.00
_cell.angle_beta   90.00
_cell.angle_gamma   90.00
#
_symmetry.space_group_name_H-M   'P 1'
#
loop_
_entity.id
_entity.type
_entity.pdbx_description
1 polymer ?
#
loop_
_entity_poly.entity_id
_entity_poly.type
_entity_poly.pdbx_seq_one_letter_code
_entity_poly.pdbx_strand_id
1 'polypeptide(L)'
;MKNMKNIKNMKNMKNIKNINNMKNMKNIKNMNNINNMKNMKNMKNMKNINNIKNMKNMKNINNMKNMRNMKNINNMKNINNIKNIKNMNNINNINNMKNMKNMKNINNMKNMKNIKNINNMKNIKNIKNIKNINNINNMRNIKNMNNINNMKNMKNIKNMKNMKNINNMKNMKNIKNINNMKNIKNIKNIKNMNNINNINNMKNMKNMKNINNMKNMKNMKNIKNINNIKNMRNMKNMKNIKNINNIKNTRNMKNMKNMNNINNIKNMRNIKNMKNINNMNNMKNMKNMKNMKNMKNINNIKNTRNMKNMKNMKNINNIKNMRNIKNMKNINNMNNMKNMKNMKNINNIKNMRNIKNMKNINNMKNIKNMKNMKNIKNMKNIKNMKNMKNIKNMKNMKNSVFMEDTS
;
A
#
# COMPACT_ATOMS: atom_id res chain seq x y z
N MET A 1 76.17 23.07 12.21
CA MET A 1 74.97 23.93 12.17
C MET A 1 73.79 23.19 11.52
N LYS A 2 72.64 23.13 12.23
CA LYS A 2 71.23 23.01 11.79
C LYS A 2 70.88 22.38 10.41
N ASN A 3 70.14 21.25 10.40
CA ASN A 3 68.66 21.28 10.34
C ASN A 3 67.95 19.89 10.30
N MET A 4 67.27 19.62 11.41
CA MET A 4 66.00 18.89 11.65
C MET A 4 65.46 17.77 10.72
N LYS A 5 65.46 16.56 11.31
CA LYS A 5 64.31 15.64 11.54
C LYS A 5 63.13 15.74 10.56
N ASN A 6 62.96 14.72 9.71
CA ASN A 6 61.63 14.41 9.15
C ASN A 6 61.33 12.91 9.07
N ILE A 7 60.26 12.53 9.79
CA ILE A 7 59.38 11.37 9.59
C ILE A 7 59.97 9.97 9.87
N LYS A 8 60.14 9.65 11.16
CA LYS A 8 60.13 8.26 11.63
C LYS A 8 58.70 7.72 11.60
N ASN A 9 58.52 6.61 10.88
CA ASN A 9 57.38 5.71 10.83
C ASN A 9 56.54 5.69 12.13
N MET A 10 55.24 6.04 12.05
CA MET A 10 54.25 5.81 13.12
C MET A 10 54.07 4.30 13.35
N LYS A 11 54.92 3.70 14.19
CA LYS A 11 54.80 2.33 14.70
C LYS A 11 53.55 2.23 15.61
N ASN A 12 52.61 1.36 15.23
CA ASN A 12 51.53 0.75 16.01
C ASN A 12 50.95 1.55 17.20
N MET A 13 49.95 2.41 16.92
CA MET A 13 49.13 3.08 17.95
C MET A 13 48.17 2.08 18.64
N LYS A 14 48.70 1.25 19.56
CA LYS A 14 47.92 0.18 20.19
C LYS A 14 46.84 0.71 21.16
N ASN A 15 46.98 1.90 21.75
CA ASN A 15 45.98 2.49 22.66
C ASN A 15 46.03 4.02 22.64
N ILE A 16 44.89 4.69 22.46
CA ILE A 16 44.78 6.16 22.61
C ILE A 16 43.74 6.50 23.68
N LYS A 17 44.21 7.14 24.76
CA LYS A 17 43.37 7.69 25.82
C LYS A 17 43.35 9.23 25.67
N ASN A 18 42.19 9.77 25.28
CA ASN A 18 41.87 11.20 25.19
C ASN A 18 42.63 12.03 24.12
N ILE A 19 41.94 12.38 23.02
CA ILE A 19 42.41 13.38 22.02
C ILE A 19 41.45 14.57 22.02
N ASN A 20 41.95 15.79 22.18
CA ASN A 20 41.09 16.98 22.30
C ASN A 20 40.93 17.81 21.02
N ASN A 21 41.92 17.86 20.12
CA ASN A 21 41.85 18.60 18.85
C ASN A 21 42.84 18.04 17.81
N MET A 22 42.38 17.71 16.60
CA MET A 22 43.25 17.33 15.46
C MET A 22 42.82 18.08 14.19
N LYS A 23 43.78 18.71 13.48
CA LYS A 23 43.48 19.55 12.30
C LYS A 23 43.65 18.87 10.95
N ASN A 24 44.55 17.88 10.81
CA ASN A 24 44.77 17.11 9.57
C ASN A 24 45.48 15.79 9.88
N MET A 25 45.03 14.67 9.31
CA MET A 25 45.72 13.37 9.43
C MET A 25 45.71 12.65 8.08
N LYS A 26 46.90 12.33 7.54
CA LYS A 26 47.04 11.88 6.14
C LYS A 26 47.02 10.35 5.96
N ASN A 27 47.41 9.54 6.95
CA ASN A 27 47.37 8.07 6.90
C ASN A 27 47.42 7.45 8.31
N ILE A 28 46.57 6.46 8.63
CA ILE A 28 46.73 5.57 9.80
C ILE A 28 46.61 4.11 9.38
N LYS A 29 47.57 3.28 9.83
CA LYS A 29 47.59 1.83 9.67
C LYS A 29 47.45 1.17 11.06
N ASN A 30 46.31 0.50 11.30
CA ASN A 30 45.99 -0.33 12.48
C ASN A 30 45.85 0.43 13.83
N MET A 31 44.67 0.35 14.45
CA MET A 31 44.40 0.92 15.78
C MET A 31 43.36 0.08 16.56
N ASN A 32 43.66 -0.28 17.81
CA ASN A 32 42.79 -1.19 18.56
C ASN A 32 41.71 -0.48 19.38
N ASN A 33 42.08 0.49 20.23
CA ASN A 33 41.14 1.15 21.14
C ASN A 33 41.31 2.68 21.16
N ILE A 34 40.19 3.40 21.01
CA ILE A 34 40.09 4.86 21.22
C ILE A 34 38.94 5.13 22.18
N ASN A 35 39.20 5.81 23.31
CA ASN A 35 38.17 6.01 24.35
C ASN A 35 37.42 7.34 24.29
N ASN A 36 38.08 8.44 23.92
CA ASN A 36 37.47 9.75 23.79
C ASN A 36 38.22 10.56 22.73
N MET A 37 37.49 11.10 21.76
CA MET A 37 38.04 12.06 20.80
C MET A 37 37.09 13.24 20.63
N LYS A 38 37.62 14.45 20.86
CA LYS A 38 36.93 15.72 20.65
C LYS A 38 37.55 16.43 19.42
N ASN A 39 36.69 17.05 18.62
CA ASN A 39 37.02 17.97 17.53
C ASN A 39 38.14 17.51 16.56
N MET A 40 37.75 16.83 15.47
CA MET A 40 38.68 16.47 14.39
C MET A 40 38.27 17.12 13.06
N LYS A 41 39.23 17.77 12.39
CA LYS A 41 39.11 18.33 11.03
C LYS A 41 39.97 17.49 10.07
N ASN A 42 39.39 17.08 8.95
CA ASN A 42 40.01 16.45 7.79
C ASN A 42 40.88 15.20 8.06
N MET A 43 40.33 14.03 7.75
CA MET A 43 41.04 12.75 7.86
C MET A 43 41.04 12.01 6.53
N LYS A 44 42.22 11.60 6.06
CA LYS A 44 42.41 10.82 4.82
C LYS A 44 43.01 9.45 5.14
N ASN A 45 42.51 8.41 4.47
CA ASN A 45 43.09 7.05 4.41
C ASN A 45 43.33 6.38 5.79
N MET A 46 42.32 5.68 6.32
CA MET A 46 42.47 4.80 7.49
C MET A 46 42.24 3.33 7.17
N LYS A 47 43.03 2.44 7.77
CA LYS A 47 42.87 0.97 7.70
C LYS A 47 42.86 0.34 9.11
N ASN A 48 41.91 -0.57 9.36
CA ASN A 48 41.81 -1.46 10.53
C ASN A 48 41.64 -0.74 11.90
N ILE A 49 40.40 -0.46 12.32
CA ILE A 49 40.05 0.11 13.64
C ILE A 49 39.05 -0.79 14.37
N ASN A 50 39.30 -1.16 15.63
CA ASN A 50 38.47 -2.18 16.31
C ASN A 50 37.41 -1.66 17.28
N ASN A 51 37.75 -0.72 18.18
CA ASN A 51 36.81 -0.19 19.17
C ASN A 51 36.97 1.33 19.31
N ILE A 52 35.87 2.06 19.13
CA ILE A 52 35.81 3.49 19.43
C ILE A 52 34.69 3.76 20.43
N LYS A 53 35.02 4.41 21.54
CA LYS A 53 34.04 4.99 22.48
C LYS A 53 34.04 6.52 22.32
N ASN A 54 32.85 7.11 22.39
CA ASN A 54 32.57 8.54 22.48
C ASN A 54 33.34 9.43 21.48
N MET A 55 32.76 9.66 20.29
CA MET A 55 33.27 10.66 19.34
C MET A 55 32.39 11.91 19.29
N LYS A 56 32.99 13.10 19.37
CA LYS A 56 32.29 14.39 19.22
C LYS A 56 32.91 15.23 18.09
N ASN A 57 32.05 15.81 17.25
CA ASN A 57 32.37 16.84 16.26
C ASN A 57 33.46 16.45 15.25
N MET A 58 33.07 15.75 14.17
CA MET A 58 33.98 15.37 13.09
C MET A 58 33.60 15.98 11.75
N LYS A 59 34.59 16.53 11.04
CA LYS A 59 34.43 17.09 9.69
C LYS A 59 35.32 16.36 8.68
N ASN A 60 34.72 15.87 7.60
CA ASN A 60 35.33 15.28 6.41
C ASN A 60 36.24 14.06 6.69
N ILE A 61 35.70 12.85 6.46
CA ILE A 61 36.48 11.61 6.45
C ILE A 61 36.46 11.02 5.04
N ASN A 62 37.64 10.80 4.46
CA ASN A 62 37.81 10.20 3.15
C ASN A 62 38.56 8.86 3.27
N ASN A 63 38.05 7.82 2.59
CA ASN A 63 38.69 6.52 2.42
C ASN A 63 38.96 5.77 3.75
N MET A 64 37.95 5.09 4.30
CA MET A 64 38.10 4.23 5.49
C MET A 64 37.87 2.74 5.16
N LYS A 65 38.75 1.85 5.63
CA LYS A 65 38.66 0.39 5.47
C LYS A 65 38.72 -0.31 6.83
N ASN A 66 37.85 -1.31 7.04
CA ASN A 66 37.80 -2.21 8.19
C ASN A 66 37.64 -1.51 9.56
N MET A 67 36.40 -1.15 9.92
CA MET A 67 36.08 -0.62 11.26
C MET A 67 35.11 -1.55 11.99
N ARG A 68 35.36 -1.87 13.26
CA ARG A 68 34.47 -2.63 14.16
C ARG A 68 34.04 -1.75 15.34
N ASN A 69 32.92 -2.10 15.98
CA ASN A 69 32.36 -1.57 17.23
C ASN A 69 32.53 -0.05 17.52
N MET A 70 31.43 0.71 17.49
CA MET A 70 31.42 2.10 17.95
C MET A 70 30.32 2.40 18.95
N LYS A 71 30.69 3.00 20.10
CA LYS A 71 29.76 3.45 21.13
C LYS A 71 29.68 4.98 21.13
N ASN A 72 28.48 5.50 20.86
CA ASN A 72 28.11 6.93 20.88
C ASN A 72 28.85 7.82 19.86
N ILE A 73 28.10 8.39 18.89
CA ILE A 73 28.62 9.35 17.90
C ILE A 73 27.77 10.62 17.93
N ASN A 74 28.41 11.77 18.12
CA ASN A 74 27.78 13.08 18.07
C ASN A 74 28.36 13.94 16.94
N ASN A 75 27.46 14.46 16.08
CA ASN A 75 27.73 15.45 15.04
C ASN A 75 28.85 15.09 14.06
N MET A 76 28.51 14.38 12.98
CA MET A 76 29.44 14.06 11.89
C MET A 76 29.00 14.68 10.56
N LYS A 77 29.93 15.37 9.88
CA LYS A 77 29.72 16.00 8.56
C LYS A 77 30.60 15.32 7.49
N ASN A 78 29.95 14.82 6.44
CA ASN A 78 30.53 14.27 5.19
C ASN A 78 31.47 13.06 5.39
N ILE A 79 30.98 11.86 5.05
CA ILE A 79 31.80 10.64 4.97
C ILE A 79 31.78 10.08 3.55
N ASN A 80 32.93 10.03 2.89
CA ASN A 80 33.06 9.55 1.52
C ASN A 80 33.93 8.29 1.41
N ASN A 81 33.57 7.41 0.46
CA ASN A 81 34.38 6.27 0.00
C ASN A 81 34.81 5.26 1.10
N ILE A 82 33.85 4.68 1.81
CA ILE A 82 34.11 3.54 2.70
C ILE A 82 34.06 2.23 1.90
N LYS A 83 35.18 1.85 1.26
CA LYS A 83 35.21 0.66 0.38
C LYS A 83 34.98 -0.66 1.13
N ASN A 84 35.30 -0.75 2.43
CA ASN A 84 35.26 -2.00 3.21
C ASN A 84 34.94 -1.81 4.72
N ILE A 85 33.83 -1.17 5.13
CA ILE A 85 33.21 -1.63 6.40
C ILE A 85 32.47 -2.92 6.04
N LYS A 86 33.13 -4.08 6.23
CA LYS A 86 32.48 -5.38 6.04
C LYS A 86 31.26 -5.50 6.98
N ASN A 87 31.36 -4.97 8.21
CA ASN A 87 30.29 -4.92 9.22
C ASN A 87 30.48 -3.75 10.21
N MET A 88 29.54 -2.79 10.29
CA MET A 88 29.38 -1.98 11.50
C MET A 88 28.48 -2.79 12.43
N ASN A 89 29.04 -3.29 13.52
CA ASN A 89 28.29 -4.06 14.51
C ASN A 89 28.05 -3.20 15.77
N ASN A 90 26.79 -3.21 16.24
CA ASN A 90 26.35 -2.70 17.53
C ASN A 90 26.62 -1.21 17.77
N ILE A 91 25.72 -0.34 17.31
CA ILE A 91 25.74 1.11 17.61
C ILE A 91 24.57 1.48 18.51
N ASN A 92 24.87 2.04 19.68
CA ASN A 92 23.84 2.39 20.68
C ASN A 92 23.12 3.72 20.35
N ASN A 93 23.85 4.84 20.23
CA ASN A 93 23.25 6.16 20.05
C ASN A 93 23.91 6.96 18.92
N ILE A 94 23.07 7.48 18.02
CA ILE A 94 23.45 8.42 16.94
C ILE A 94 22.48 9.60 16.94
N ASN A 95 22.99 10.81 17.22
CA ASN A 95 22.14 12.00 17.34
C ASN A 95 21.97 12.75 16.01
N ASN A 96 23.06 13.11 15.32
CA ASN A 96 23.02 13.89 14.08
C ASN A 96 24.08 13.40 13.08
N MET A 97 23.61 12.88 11.93
CA MET A 97 24.48 12.51 10.79
C MET A 97 24.05 13.23 9.52
N LYS A 98 25.00 13.92 8.88
CA LYS A 98 24.83 14.54 7.56
C LYS A 98 25.66 13.78 6.52
N ASN A 99 25.00 13.33 5.45
CA ASN A 99 25.57 12.70 4.24
C ASN A 99 26.34 11.39 4.47
N MET A 100 25.65 10.25 4.30
CA MET A 100 26.26 8.91 4.22
C MET A 100 26.26 8.43 2.76
N LYS A 101 27.43 8.08 2.22
CA LYS A 101 27.58 7.59 0.83
C LYS A 101 28.30 6.23 0.78
N ASN A 102 27.88 5.37 -0.15
CA ASN A 102 28.59 4.15 -0.58
C ASN A 102 28.87 3.11 0.52
N MET A 103 27.84 2.73 1.30
CA MET A 103 28.00 1.75 2.40
C MET A 103 27.46 0.35 2.05
N LYS A 104 28.21 -0.70 2.44
CA LYS A 104 27.83 -2.10 2.17
C LYS A 104 26.89 -2.69 3.23
N ASN A 105 27.30 -2.82 4.49
CA ASN A 105 26.50 -3.47 5.54
C ASN A 105 26.45 -2.64 6.84
N ILE A 106 25.25 -2.43 7.39
CA ILE A 106 25.04 -1.91 8.75
C ILE A 106 24.15 -2.89 9.54
N ASN A 107 24.59 -3.29 10.72
CA ASN A 107 23.86 -4.21 11.61
C ASN A 107 23.66 -3.60 13.00
N ASN A 108 22.52 -3.93 13.63
CA ASN A 108 22.24 -3.71 15.06
C ASN A 108 22.43 -2.25 15.51
N MET A 109 21.44 -1.41 15.21
CA MET A 109 21.40 -0.02 15.68
C MET A 109 20.24 0.17 16.66
N LYS A 110 20.51 0.71 17.85
CA LYS A 110 19.45 0.92 18.85
C LYS A 110 18.71 2.23 18.63
N ASN A 111 19.37 3.38 18.81
CA ASN A 111 18.70 4.69 18.80
C ASN A 111 19.34 5.64 17.78
N MET A 112 18.53 6.11 16.82
CA MET A 112 18.91 7.11 15.82
C MET A 112 17.95 8.30 15.87
N LYS A 113 18.45 9.51 16.11
CA LYS A 113 17.59 10.72 16.12
C LYS A 113 17.45 11.30 14.72
N ASN A 114 18.49 11.92 14.16
CA ASN A 114 18.39 12.66 12.89
C ASN A 114 19.40 12.17 11.84
N ILE A 115 18.89 11.61 10.74
CA ILE A 115 19.69 11.28 9.55
C ILE A 115 19.20 12.12 8.36
N LYS A 116 20.09 12.95 7.79
CA LYS A 116 19.69 13.82 6.67
C LYS A 116 19.65 13.07 5.34
N ASN A 117 20.77 12.50 4.90
CA ASN A 117 20.92 11.92 3.56
C ASN A 117 21.64 10.56 3.63
N ILE A 118 21.03 9.53 3.05
CA ILE A 118 21.61 8.19 2.85
C ILE A 118 21.61 7.88 1.34
N ASN A 119 22.78 7.63 0.76
CA ASN A 119 22.93 7.31 -0.67
C ASN A 119 23.72 6.00 -0.86
N ASN A 120 23.30 5.17 -1.82
CA ASN A 120 23.99 3.97 -2.30
C ASN A 120 24.34 2.97 -1.18
N MET A 121 23.31 2.36 -0.60
CA MET A 121 23.43 1.44 0.52
C MET A 121 22.94 0.03 0.18
N LYS A 122 23.77 -0.99 0.44
CA LYS A 122 23.40 -2.38 0.09
C LYS A 122 22.52 -3.04 1.15
N ASN A 123 22.96 -3.18 2.40
CA ASN A 123 22.22 -3.91 3.44
C ASN A 123 22.13 -3.13 4.75
N ILE A 124 20.92 -2.97 5.27
CA ILE A 124 20.64 -2.51 6.64
C ILE A 124 19.82 -3.58 7.36
N LYS A 125 20.27 -3.98 8.56
CA LYS A 125 19.59 -4.96 9.41
C LYS A 125 19.42 -4.43 10.85
N ASN A 126 18.30 -4.78 11.46
CA ASN A 126 18.04 -4.66 12.90
C ASN A 126 18.21 -3.23 13.43
N ILE A 127 17.23 -2.36 13.13
CA ILE A 127 17.16 -1.03 13.74
C ILE A 127 15.97 -0.95 14.71
N LYS A 128 16.24 -0.60 15.98
CA LYS A 128 15.18 -0.54 17.00
C LYS A 128 14.36 0.76 16.88
N ASN A 129 14.99 1.92 17.05
CA ASN A 129 14.31 3.21 17.13
C ASN A 129 14.93 4.26 16.18
N ILE A 130 14.10 4.88 15.33
CA ILE A 130 14.49 5.98 14.45
C ILE A 130 13.50 7.13 14.61
N LYS A 131 13.98 8.33 14.98
CA LYS A 131 13.12 9.52 15.04
C LYS A 131 12.88 10.11 13.66
N ASN A 132 13.92 10.51 12.93
CA ASN A 132 13.81 11.20 11.64
C ASN A 132 14.82 10.70 10.59
N ILE A 133 14.32 10.36 9.40
CA ILE A 133 15.12 10.20 8.18
C ILE A 133 14.55 11.11 7.08
N ASN A 134 15.40 11.94 6.47
CA ASN A 134 14.95 12.90 5.46
C ASN A 134 15.04 12.41 4.02
N ASN A 135 16.18 11.87 3.57
CA ASN A 135 16.34 11.39 2.19
C ASN A 135 17.07 10.05 2.17
N ILE A 136 16.51 9.09 1.45
CA ILE A 136 17.12 7.77 1.19
C ILE A 136 17.09 7.52 -0.32
N ASN A 137 18.26 7.33 -0.93
CA ASN A 137 18.39 6.99 -2.35
C ASN A 137 19.19 5.70 -2.54
N ASN A 138 18.73 4.86 -3.48
CA ASN A 138 19.43 3.66 -3.96
C ASN A 138 19.77 2.68 -2.83
N MET A 139 18.72 2.05 -2.28
CA MET A 139 18.85 1.02 -1.23
C MET A 139 18.55 -0.36 -1.79
N ARG A 140 19.42 -1.35 -1.55
CA ARG A 140 19.14 -2.73 -1.96
C ARG A 140 18.25 -3.47 -0.95
N ASN A 141 18.64 -3.56 0.33
CA ASN A 141 17.91 -4.33 1.33
C ASN A 141 17.80 -3.59 2.68
N ILE A 142 16.57 -3.47 3.19
CA ILE A 142 16.25 -3.03 4.56
C ILE A 142 15.51 -4.17 5.26
N LYS A 143 15.98 -4.59 6.44
CA LYS A 143 15.35 -5.65 7.25
C LYS A 143 15.21 -5.23 8.71
N ASN A 144 14.10 -5.64 9.33
CA ASN A 144 13.86 -5.59 10.77
C ASN A 144 14.01 -4.16 11.34
N MET A 145 13.03 -3.29 11.08
CA MET A 145 12.95 -2.00 11.76
C MET A 145 11.70 -1.93 12.64
N ASN A 146 11.85 -1.49 13.89
CA ASN A 146 10.77 -1.57 14.89
C ASN A 146 9.96 -0.29 15.07
N ASN A 147 10.55 0.82 15.46
CA ASN A 147 9.84 2.07 15.72
C ASN A 147 10.42 3.17 14.86
N ILE A 148 9.64 3.68 13.91
CA ILE A 148 10.05 4.76 13.03
C ILE A 148 9.03 5.89 13.10
N ASN A 149 9.47 7.06 13.57
CA ASN A 149 8.58 8.22 13.68
C ASN A 149 8.36 8.88 12.32
N ASN A 150 9.42 9.38 11.68
CA ASN A 150 9.30 10.10 10.41
C ASN A 150 10.30 9.61 9.36
N MET A 151 9.79 9.24 8.19
CA MET A 151 10.58 9.04 6.96
C MET A 151 10.07 9.96 5.85
N LYS A 152 11.00 10.69 5.23
CA LYS A 152 10.73 11.49 4.04
C LYS A 152 11.56 10.96 2.87
N ASN A 153 11.09 11.25 1.65
CA ASN A 153 11.79 11.10 0.38
C ASN A 153 12.63 9.82 0.23
N MET A 154 11.94 8.71 -0.02
CA MET A 154 12.56 7.42 -0.31
C MET A 154 12.51 7.14 -1.80
N LYS A 155 13.67 6.93 -2.45
CA LYS A 155 13.77 6.63 -3.88
C LYS A 155 14.59 5.36 -4.14
N ASN A 156 14.16 4.58 -5.13
CA ASN A 156 14.90 3.43 -5.67
C ASN A 156 15.28 2.40 -4.60
N ILE A 157 14.27 1.79 -3.97
CA ILE A 157 14.45 0.79 -2.92
C ILE A 157 14.08 -0.59 -3.47
N LYS A 158 15.02 -1.55 -3.45
CA LYS A 158 14.75 -2.88 -3.98
C LYS A 158 13.93 -3.73 -3.01
N ASN A 159 14.32 -3.85 -1.74
CA ASN A 159 13.62 -4.69 -0.76
C ASN A 159 13.49 -4.03 0.62
N MET A 160 12.28 -4.04 1.19
CA MET A 160 12.00 -3.74 2.60
C MET A 160 11.27 -4.92 3.24
N LYS A 161 11.74 -5.41 4.39
CA LYS A 161 11.15 -6.54 5.11
C LYS A 161 11.03 -6.28 6.61
N ASN A 162 9.94 -6.78 7.21
CA ASN A 162 9.73 -6.84 8.66
C ASN A 162 9.81 -5.46 9.32
N MET A 163 8.87 -4.59 8.97
CA MET A 163 8.78 -3.23 9.51
C MET A 163 7.61 -3.15 10.49
N LYS A 164 7.84 -2.65 11.71
CA LYS A 164 6.79 -2.41 12.70
C LYS A 164 6.64 -0.90 12.96
N ASN A 165 5.54 -0.51 13.57
CA ASN A 165 5.23 0.81 14.13
C ASN A 165 5.84 2.00 13.35
N ILE A 166 5.29 2.26 12.16
CA ILE A 166 5.69 3.41 11.34
C ILE A 166 4.65 4.52 11.49
N ASN A 167 5.04 5.67 12.04
CA ASN A 167 4.11 6.78 12.24
C ASN A 167 3.87 7.54 10.92
N ASN A 168 4.90 8.15 10.34
CA ASN A 168 4.75 9.01 9.16
C ASN A 168 5.72 8.64 8.03
N MET A 169 5.17 8.41 6.83
CA MET A 169 5.95 8.28 5.59
C MET A 169 5.50 9.30 4.54
N LYS A 170 6.46 10.06 4.00
CA LYS A 170 6.23 11.03 2.92
C LYS A 170 7.10 10.68 1.71
N ASN A 171 6.50 10.71 0.51
CA ASN A 171 7.15 10.59 -0.79
C ASN A 171 8.01 9.33 -0.96
N MET A 172 7.37 8.21 -1.28
CA MET A 172 8.03 6.96 -1.66
C MET A 172 7.95 6.77 -3.18
N LYS A 173 9.09 6.61 -3.85
CA LYS A 173 9.17 6.43 -5.31
C LYS A 173 10.01 5.19 -5.67
N ASN A 174 9.55 4.41 -6.65
CA ASN A 174 10.27 3.28 -7.23
C ASN A 174 10.70 2.24 -6.18
N ILE A 175 9.73 1.57 -5.54
CA ILE A 175 10.01 0.51 -4.57
C ILE A 175 9.64 -0.85 -5.16
N LYS A 176 10.60 -1.77 -5.26
CA LYS A 176 10.38 -3.06 -5.91
C LYS A 176 9.59 -4.01 -5.01
N ASN A 177 10.06 -4.29 -3.80
CA ASN A 177 9.40 -5.24 -2.90
C ASN A 177 9.25 -4.70 -1.47
N ILE A 178 8.04 -4.82 -0.90
CA ILE A 178 7.76 -4.60 0.52
C ILE A 178 7.04 -5.83 1.09
N ASN A 179 7.59 -6.42 2.14
CA ASN A 179 6.99 -7.57 2.83
C ASN A 179 6.88 -7.34 4.34
N ASN A 180 5.80 -7.85 4.95
CA ASN A 180 5.61 -7.95 6.39
C ASN A 180 5.70 -6.58 7.10
N MET A 181 4.72 -5.71 6.86
CA MET A 181 4.60 -4.45 7.61
C MET A 181 3.44 -4.49 8.61
N LYS A 182 3.66 -3.98 9.82
CA LYS A 182 2.64 -3.86 10.87
C LYS A 182 2.53 -2.42 11.35
N ASN A 183 1.29 -1.96 11.57
CA ASN A 183 0.97 -0.68 12.22
C ASN A 183 1.58 0.54 11.54
N ILE A 184 1.00 0.93 10.40
CA ILE A 184 1.39 2.14 9.67
C ILE A 184 0.31 3.20 9.84
N LYS A 185 0.65 4.38 10.38
CA LYS A 185 -0.36 5.41 10.69
C LYS A 185 -0.65 6.36 9.55
N ASN A 186 0.35 6.99 8.94
CA ASN A 186 0.15 8.03 7.93
C ASN A 186 1.09 7.84 6.73
N ILE A 187 0.53 7.76 5.51
CA ILE A 187 1.29 7.76 4.26
C ILE A 187 0.76 8.85 3.33
N LYS A 188 1.63 9.77 2.90
CA LYS A 188 1.21 10.86 1.99
C LYS A 188 1.23 10.44 0.51
N ASN A 189 2.38 10.07 -0.03
CA ASN A 189 2.55 9.83 -1.46
C ASN A 189 3.37 8.57 -1.73
N ILE A 190 2.82 7.65 -2.53
CA ILE A 190 3.50 6.48 -3.09
C ILE A 190 3.40 6.53 -4.61
N LYS A 191 4.53 6.39 -5.31
CA LYS A 191 4.59 6.25 -6.77
C LYS A 191 5.44 5.04 -7.16
N ASN A 192 4.93 4.21 -8.07
CA ASN A 192 5.62 3.06 -8.66
C ASN A 192 6.07 2.03 -7.61
N MET A 193 5.18 1.10 -7.28
CA MET A 193 5.50 -0.07 -6.45
C MET A 193 5.26 -1.37 -7.21
N ASN A 194 6.22 -2.30 -7.17
CA ASN A 194 6.04 -3.58 -7.87
C ASN A 194 5.26 -4.58 -7.00
N ASN A 195 5.79 -5.00 -5.86
CA ASN A 195 5.18 -6.02 -5.01
C ASN A 195 5.04 -5.53 -3.57
N ILE A 196 3.82 -5.63 -3.04
CA ILE A 196 3.48 -5.35 -1.65
C ILE A 196 2.77 -6.56 -1.06
N ASN A 197 3.37 -7.18 -0.03
CA ASN A 197 2.84 -8.38 0.61
C ASN A 197 2.73 -8.23 2.13
N ASN A 198 1.66 -8.81 2.70
CA ASN A 198 1.48 -9.00 4.14
C ASN A 198 1.57 -7.68 4.93
N ILE A 199 0.59 -6.80 4.75
CA ILE A 199 0.46 -5.58 5.56
C ILE A 199 -0.75 -5.70 6.49
N ASN A 200 -0.49 -5.49 7.78
CA ASN A 200 -1.50 -5.44 8.82
C ASN A 200 -1.60 -4.03 9.40
N ASN A 201 -2.83 -3.53 9.50
CA ASN A 201 -3.16 -2.23 10.11
C ASN A 201 -2.48 -1.05 9.40
N MET A 202 -3.21 -0.42 8.49
CA MET A 202 -2.74 0.80 7.81
C MET A 202 -3.84 1.86 7.88
N LYS A 203 -3.48 3.07 8.32
CA LYS A 203 -4.39 4.22 8.42
C LYS A 203 -3.92 5.36 7.51
N ASN A 204 -4.82 6.30 7.25
CA ASN A 204 -4.58 7.63 6.67
C ASN A 204 -3.59 7.64 5.49
N MET A 205 -4.07 7.16 4.34
CA MET A 205 -3.30 7.14 3.10
C MET A 205 -3.86 8.16 2.12
N LYS A 206 -3.02 9.06 1.61
CA LYS A 206 -3.50 10.11 0.69
C LYS A 206 -3.43 9.68 -0.78
N ASN A 207 -2.24 9.51 -1.35
CA ASN A 207 -2.08 9.28 -2.78
C ASN A 207 -1.22 8.05 -3.09
N MET A 208 -1.80 7.09 -3.80
CA MET A 208 -1.09 5.91 -4.33
C MET A 208 -1.22 5.83 -5.85
N LYS A 209 -0.07 5.75 -6.55
CA LYS A 209 -0.02 5.63 -8.01
C LYS A 209 0.85 4.43 -8.43
N ASN A 210 0.37 3.72 -9.46
CA ASN A 210 1.08 2.65 -10.16
C ASN A 210 1.59 1.53 -9.23
N ILE A 211 0.69 0.65 -8.79
CA ILE A 211 1.02 -0.54 -8.02
C ILE A 211 0.79 -1.78 -8.87
N ASN A 212 1.81 -2.61 -9.06
CA ASN A 212 1.64 -3.83 -9.84
C ASN A 212 0.90 -4.92 -9.04
N ASN A 213 1.39 -5.28 -7.87
CA ASN A 213 0.85 -6.40 -7.08
C ASN A 213 0.65 -6.02 -5.62
N MET A 214 -0.56 -6.23 -5.10
CA MET A 214 -0.88 -6.18 -3.66
C MET A 214 -1.45 -7.51 -3.19
N LYS A 215 -0.84 -8.11 -2.16
CA LYS A 215 -1.28 -9.38 -1.58
C LYS A 215 -1.40 -9.30 -0.06
N ASN A 216 -2.45 -9.94 0.47
CA ASN A 216 -2.65 -10.18 1.91
C ASN A 216 -2.64 -8.87 2.73
N MET A 217 -3.59 -7.98 2.46
CA MET A 217 -3.75 -6.72 3.17
C MET A 217 -4.91 -6.80 4.16
N LYS A 218 -4.67 -6.44 5.42
CA LYS A 218 -5.70 -6.45 6.49
C LYS A 218 -5.83 -5.09 7.16
N ASN A 219 -7.07 -4.73 7.51
CA ASN A 219 -7.41 -3.59 8.36
C ASN A 219 -6.87 -2.25 7.80
N MET A 220 -7.34 -1.87 6.61
CA MET A 220 -6.99 -0.58 6.01
C MET A 220 -8.09 0.44 6.23
N LYS A 221 -7.74 1.65 6.69
CA LYS A 221 -8.70 2.73 6.96
C LYS A 221 -8.25 4.04 6.33
N ASN A 222 -9.22 4.85 5.91
CA ASN A 222 -9.04 6.25 5.48
C ASN A 222 -8.05 6.37 4.31
N ILE A 223 -8.45 5.85 3.15
CA ILE A 223 -7.67 5.96 1.90
C ILE A 223 -8.33 7.01 1.00
N LYS A 224 -7.59 8.06 0.62
CA LYS A 224 -8.13 9.13 -0.23
C LYS A 224 -8.12 8.72 -1.71
N ASN A 225 -6.95 8.50 -2.31
CA ASN A 225 -6.82 8.27 -3.75
C ASN A 225 -5.93 7.06 -4.09
N ILE A 226 -6.49 6.14 -4.88
CA ILE A 226 -5.78 5.04 -5.54
C ILE A 226 -5.98 5.17 -7.05
N ASN A 227 -4.89 5.31 -7.81
CA ASN A 227 -5.00 5.42 -9.27
C ASN A 227 -4.99 4.06 -9.96
N ASN A 228 -3.81 3.47 -10.16
CA ASN A 228 -3.65 2.25 -10.97
C ASN A 228 -3.16 1.09 -10.11
N ILE A 229 -3.93 0.00 -10.06
CA ILE A 229 -3.48 -1.29 -9.51
C ILE A 229 -3.68 -2.41 -10.54
N LYS A 230 -2.61 -3.14 -10.86
CA LYS A 230 -2.72 -4.27 -11.81
C LYS A 230 -3.38 -5.49 -11.15
N ASN A 231 -2.88 -5.94 -9.99
CA ASN A 231 -3.39 -7.14 -9.32
C ASN A 231 -3.60 -6.93 -7.80
N MET A 232 -4.78 -7.32 -7.31
CA MET A 232 -5.13 -7.35 -5.88
C MET A 232 -5.59 -8.75 -5.45
N ARG A 233 -4.95 -9.30 -4.40
CA ARG A 233 -5.30 -10.62 -3.84
C ARG A 233 -5.43 -10.55 -2.31
N ASN A 234 -6.49 -11.16 -1.79
CA ASN A 234 -6.72 -11.33 -0.35
C ASN A 234 -6.76 -10.01 0.44
N MET A 235 -7.75 -9.17 0.15
CA MET A 235 -7.99 -7.94 0.90
C MET A 235 -9.08 -8.17 1.96
N LYS A 236 -8.83 -7.78 3.21
CA LYS A 236 -9.80 -7.91 4.31
C LYS A 236 -9.94 -6.59 5.08
N ASN A 237 -11.17 -6.27 5.46
CA ASN A 237 -11.51 -5.17 6.36
C ASN A 237 -10.98 -3.81 5.87
N MET A 238 -11.48 -3.32 4.73
CA MET A 238 -11.17 -1.97 4.27
C MET A 238 -12.33 -1.02 4.57
N LYS A 239 -12.03 0.16 5.11
CA LYS A 239 -13.02 1.18 5.47
C LYS A 239 -12.62 2.55 4.94
N ASN A 240 -13.61 3.36 4.54
CA ASN A 240 -13.45 4.77 4.18
C ASN A 240 -12.46 4.97 3.04
N ILE A 241 -12.83 4.51 1.84
CA ILE A 241 -12.05 4.73 0.60
C ILE A 241 -12.78 5.75 -0.27
N LYS A 242 -12.13 6.89 -0.56
CA LYS A 242 -12.77 7.94 -1.36
C LYS A 242 -12.73 7.63 -2.86
N ASN A 243 -11.55 7.52 -3.46
CA ASN A 243 -11.40 7.40 -4.92
C ASN A 243 -10.52 6.20 -5.31
N ILE A 244 -11.04 5.37 -6.22
CA ILE A 244 -10.33 4.28 -6.90
C ILE A 244 -10.54 4.45 -8.42
N ASN A 245 -9.46 4.64 -9.17
CA ASN A 245 -9.58 4.82 -10.63
C ASN A 245 -9.58 3.49 -11.39
N ASN A 246 -8.47 2.76 -11.41
CA ASN A 246 -8.29 1.58 -12.27
C ASN A 246 -7.75 0.38 -11.47
N ILE A 247 -8.51 -0.73 -11.48
CA ILE A 247 -8.04 -2.03 -10.99
C ILE A 247 -8.23 -3.09 -12.08
N LYS A 248 -7.17 -3.79 -12.48
CA LYS A 248 -7.25 -4.79 -13.59
C LYS A 248 -7.72 -6.17 -13.15
N ASN A 249 -7.22 -6.70 -12.03
CA ASN A 249 -7.57 -8.04 -11.56
C ASN A 249 -7.73 -8.07 -10.03
N THR A 250 -8.85 -8.62 -9.57
CA THR A 250 -9.19 -8.74 -8.15
C THR A 250 -9.70 -10.15 -7.82
N ARG A 251 -9.00 -10.88 -6.94
CA ARG A 251 -9.40 -12.27 -6.63
C ARG A 251 -10.31 -12.41 -5.41
N ASN A 252 -9.91 -11.89 -4.24
CA ASN A 252 -10.61 -12.10 -2.98
C ASN A 252 -10.71 -10.78 -2.19
N MET A 253 -11.92 -10.28 -1.98
CA MET A 253 -12.21 -9.12 -1.13
C MET A 253 -13.29 -9.46 -0.10
N LYS A 254 -13.04 -9.13 1.16
CA LYS A 254 -13.99 -9.32 2.26
C LYS A 254 -14.12 -8.06 3.11
N ASN A 255 -15.34 -7.74 3.52
CA ASN A 255 -15.67 -6.69 4.49
C ASN A 255 -15.19 -5.31 4.04
N MET A 256 -15.84 -4.77 3.01
CA MET A 256 -15.62 -3.42 2.48
C MET A 256 -16.72 -2.49 2.97
N LYS A 257 -16.37 -1.34 3.55
CA LYS A 257 -17.35 -0.34 4.00
C LYS A 257 -16.98 1.07 3.57
N ASN A 258 -17.99 1.86 3.23
CA ASN A 258 -17.89 3.29 2.95
C ASN A 258 -16.90 3.57 1.80
N MET A 259 -17.35 3.30 0.57
CA MET A 259 -16.57 3.57 -0.64
C MET A 259 -17.31 4.54 -1.54
N ASN A 260 -16.67 5.61 -1.97
CA ASN A 260 -17.37 6.63 -2.75
C ASN A 260 -17.24 6.38 -4.24
N ASN A 261 -16.11 6.74 -4.85
CA ASN A 261 -15.94 6.73 -6.30
C ASN A 261 -15.05 5.56 -6.74
N ILE A 262 -15.65 4.61 -7.44
CA ILE A 262 -14.97 3.47 -8.04
C ILE A 262 -15.20 3.51 -9.55
N ASN A 263 -14.15 3.81 -10.32
CA ASN A 263 -14.29 4.01 -11.75
C ASN A 263 -14.23 2.72 -12.56
N ASN A 264 -13.03 2.22 -12.86
CA ASN A 264 -12.83 1.09 -13.76
C ASN A 264 -12.29 -0.11 -12.98
N ILE A 265 -13.07 -1.19 -12.89
CA ILE A 265 -12.58 -2.48 -12.41
C ILE A 265 -12.84 -3.58 -13.44
N LYS A 266 -11.76 -4.30 -13.78
CA LYS A 266 -11.83 -5.50 -14.61
C LYS A 266 -11.60 -6.73 -13.73
N ASN A 267 -12.16 -7.86 -14.16
CA ASN A 267 -11.90 -9.21 -13.65
C ASN A 267 -11.96 -9.33 -12.12
N MET A 268 -13.17 -9.44 -11.57
CA MET A 268 -13.39 -9.68 -10.15
C MET A 268 -13.89 -11.09 -9.89
N ARG A 269 -13.21 -11.85 -9.02
CA ARG A 269 -13.58 -13.25 -8.75
C ARG A 269 -14.51 -13.41 -7.54
N ASN A 270 -14.05 -13.16 -6.32
CA ASN A 270 -14.79 -13.42 -5.09
C ASN A 270 -14.88 -12.18 -4.20
N ILE A 271 -16.10 -11.68 -4.03
CA ILE A 271 -16.39 -10.49 -3.23
C ILE A 271 -17.48 -10.83 -2.22
N LYS A 272 -17.21 -10.52 -0.94
CA LYS A 272 -18.15 -10.73 0.15
C LYS A 272 -18.26 -9.49 1.02
N ASN A 273 -19.49 -9.18 1.43
CA ASN A 273 -19.81 -8.17 2.44
C ASN A 273 -19.31 -6.78 2.05
N MET A 274 -20.02 -6.13 1.12
CA MET A 274 -19.79 -4.71 0.83
C MET A 274 -20.98 -3.88 1.30
N LYS A 275 -20.71 -2.76 1.98
CA LYS A 275 -21.72 -1.86 2.52
C LYS A 275 -21.38 -0.40 2.19
N ASN A 276 -22.41 0.40 1.88
CA ASN A 276 -22.33 1.84 1.69
C ASN A 276 -21.36 2.21 0.56
N ILE A 277 -21.83 2.06 -0.68
CA ILE A 277 -21.07 2.41 -1.89
C ILE A 277 -21.85 3.43 -2.69
N ASN A 278 -21.22 4.54 -3.07
CA ASN A 278 -21.96 5.64 -3.69
C ASN A 278 -21.92 5.68 -5.21
N ASN A 279 -20.75 5.52 -5.83
CA ASN A 279 -20.57 5.65 -7.28
C ASN A 279 -19.70 4.51 -7.79
N MET A 280 -20.26 3.70 -8.70
CA MET A 280 -19.57 2.63 -9.40
C MET A 280 -19.78 2.76 -10.89
N ASN A 281 -18.72 2.99 -11.67
CA ASN A 281 -18.86 3.26 -13.10
C ASN A 281 -18.73 2.01 -13.97
N ASN A 282 -17.53 1.65 -14.40
CA ASN A 282 -17.28 0.59 -15.38
C ASN A 282 -16.76 -0.67 -14.71
N MET A 283 -17.62 -1.68 -14.60
CA MET A 283 -17.27 -2.97 -14.01
C MET A 283 -17.40 -4.10 -15.04
N LYS A 284 -16.32 -4.84 -15.28
CA LYS A 284 -16.32 -5.96 -16.24
C LYS A 284 -15.90 -7.28 -15.59
N ASN A 285 -16.56 -8.37 -15.99
CA ASN A 285 -16.21 -9.74 -15.65
C ASN A 285 -16.22 -10.01 -14.14
N MET A 286 -17.41 -10.05 -13.54
CA MET A 286 -17.60 -10.31 -12.11
C MET A 286 -18.15 -11.72 -11.89
N LYS A 287 -17.42 -12.57 -11.16
CA LYS A 287 -17.83 -13.98 -10.97
C LYS A 287 -18.77 -14.17 -9.78
N ASN A 288 -18.30 -13.97 -8.55
CA ASN A 288 -19.03 -14.28 -7.33
C ASN A 288 -19.13 -13.06 -6.41
N MET A 289 -20.35 -12.53 -6.25
CA MET A 289 -20.64 -11.41 -5.35
C MET A 289 -21.70 -11.84 -4.33
N LYS A 290 -21.41 -11.62 -3.04
CA LYS A 290 -22.33 -11.94 -1.93
C LYS A 290 -22.45 -10.78 -0.95
N ASN A 291 -23.67 -10.55 -0.46
CA ASN A 291 -23.98 -9.63 0.63
C ASN A 291 -23.56 -8.18 0.31
N MET A 292 -24.25 -7.58 -0.66
CA MET A 292 -24.06 -6.17 -1.01
C MET A 292 -25.22 -5.36 -0.45
N LYS A 293 -24.94 -4.31 0.33
CA LYS A 293 -25.96 -3.46 0.93
C LYS A 293 -25.68 -1.98 0.68
N ASN A 294 -26.73 -1.20 0.48
CA ASN A 294 -26.67 0.26 0.38
C ASN A 294 -25.71 0.71 -0.72
N MET A 295 -26.05 0.40 -1.98
CA MET A 295 -25.25 0.86 -3.13
C MET A 295 -26.05 1.86 -3.97
N LYS A 296 -25.44 2.98 -4.34
CA LYS A 296 -26.01 4.02 -5.18
C LYS A 296 -25.22 4.11 -6.49
N ASN A 297 -25.81 4.76 -7.49
CA ASN A 297 -25.21 5.17 -8.76
C ASN A 297 -24.26 4.12 -9.36
N ILE A 298 -24.84 3.03 -9.82
CA ILE A 298 -24.14 1.92 -10.45
C ILE A 298 -24.38 1.99 -11.94
N ASN A 299 -23.34 2.29 -12.70
CA ASN A 299 -23.42 2.41 -14.15
C ASN A 299 -22.96 1.11 -14.83
N ASN A 300 -22.23 1.24 -15.93
CA ASN A 300 -21.89 0.18 -16.87
C ASN A 300 -21.32 -1.10 -16.21
N ILE A 301 -22.16 -2.13 -16.02
CA ILE A 301 -21.72 -3.47 -15.61
C ILE A 301 -21.86 -4.45 -16.78
N LYS A 302 -20.79 -5.21 -17.05
CA LYS A 302 -20.80 -6.29 -18.06
C LYS A 302 -20.31 -7.61 -17.48
N ASN A 303 -20.97 -8.69 -17.87
CA ASN A 303 -20.59 -10.08 -17.60
C ASN A 303 -20.51 -10.39 -16.10
N THR A 304 -21.67 -10.61 -15.49
CA THR A 304 -21.78 -10.99 -14.07
C THR A 304 -22.37 -12.39 -13.94
N ARG A 305 -21.71 -13.30 -13.20
CA ARG A 305 -22.10 -14.72 -13.19
C ARG A 305 -22.95 -15.17 -12.00
N ASN A 306 -22.59 -14.79 -10.77
CA ASN A 306 -23.28 -15.23 -9.55
C ASN A 306 -23.40 -14.06 -8.58
N MET A 307 -24.64 -13.65 -8.28
CA MET A 307 -24.94 -12.61 -7.31
C MET A 307 -25.93 -13.12 -6.26
N LYS A 308 -25.61 -12.95 -4.98
CA LYS A 308 -26.51 -13.30 -3.87
C LYS A 308 -26.63 -12.18 -2.85
N ASN A 309 -27.84 -11.98 -2.35
CA ASN A 309 -28.15 -11.08 -1.22
C ASN A 309 -27.78 -9.62 -1.52
N MET A 310 -28.51 -9.01 -2.44
CA MET A 310 -28.40 -7.59 -2.78
C MET A 310 -29.54 -6.83 -2.09
N LYS A 311 -29.22 -5.81 -1.27
CA LYS A 311 -30.25 -5.02 -0.57
C LYS A 311 -30.00 -3.52 -0.72
N ASN A 312 -31.07 -2.74 -0.84
CA ASN A 312 -31.05 -1.28 -0.82
C ASN A 312 -30.14 -0.71 -1.91
N MET A 313 -30.56 -0.83 -3.16
CA MET A 313 -29.80 -0.35 -4.31
C MET A 313 -30.55 0.77 -5.00
N LYS A 314 -29.85 1.84 -5.41
CA LYS A 314 -30.44 2.98 -6.11
C LYS A 314 -29.67 3.30 -7.39
N ASN A 315 -30.38 3.68 -8.44
CA ASN A 315 -29.83 4.20 -9.71
C ASN A 315 -28.85 3.22 -10.36
N ILE A 316 -29.40 2.17 -10.99
CA ILE A 316 -28.63 1.14 -11.70
C ILE A 316 -28.84 1.31 -13.20
N ASN A 317 -27.77 1.54 -13.96
CA ASN A 317 -27.83 1.82 -15.39
C ASN A 317 -26.92 0.88 -16.21
N ASN A 318 -27.34 0.54 -17.43
CA ASN A 318 -26.50 -0.07 -18.47
C ASN A 318 -25.84 -1.40 -18.06
N ILE A 319 -26.65 -2.36 -17.62
CA ILE A 319 -26.16 -3.68 -17.20
C ILE A 319 -26.37 -4.70 -18.33
N LYS A 320 -25.31 -5.46 -18.66
CA LYS A 320 -25.36 -6.50 -19.69
C LYS A 320 -24.85 -7.84 -19.16
N ASN A 321 -25.50 -8.93 -19.59
CA ASN A 321 -25.08 -10.31 -19.38
C ASN A 321 -24.95 -10.67 -17.89
N MET A 322 -26.09 -10.81 -17.20
CA MET A 322 -26.12 -11.33 -15.84
C MET A 322 -26.70 -12.74 -15.78
N ARG A 323 -26.08 -13.61 -14.99
CA ARG A 323 -26.56 -14.96 -14.70
C ARG A 323 -26.69 -15.16 -13.19
N ASN A 324 -27.49 -16.14 -12.79
CA ASN A 324 -27.63 -16.67 -11.42
C ASN A 324 -27.71 -15.59 -10.34
N ILE A 325 -28.81 -14.86 -10.34
CA ILE A 325 -29.08 -13.77 -9.39
C ILE A 325 -30.08 -14.29 -8.34
N LYS A 326 -29.74 -14.17 -7.06
CA LYS A 326 -30.60 -14.60 -5.96
C LYS A 326 -30.76 -13.52 -4.89
N ASN A 327 -31.97 -13.40 -4.35
CA ASN A 327 -32.27 -12.58 -3.17
C ASN A 327 -31.93 -11.09 -3.39
N MET A 328 -32.71 -10.43 -4.26
CA MET A 328 -32.68 -8.96 -4.40
C MET A 328 -33.84 -8.35 -3.63
N LYS A 329 -33.58 -7.34 -2.80
CA LYS A 329 -34.61 -6.60 -2.07
C LYS A 329 -34.37 -5.09 -2.13
N ASN A 330 -35.44 -4.30 -2.26
CA ASN A 330 -35.43 -2.84 -2.18
C ASN A 330 -34.49 -2.21 -3.22
N ILE A 331 -34.89 -2.26 -4.49
CA ILE A 331 -34.12 -1.70 -5.60
C ILE A 331 -34.96 -0.60 -6.25
N ASN A 332 -34.39 0.60 -6.36
CA ASN A 332 -35.05 1.73 -7.01
C ASN A 332 -34.25 2.16 -8.24
N ASN A 333 -34.95 2.42 -9.33
CA ASN A 333 -34.42 2.92 -10.60
C ASN A 333 -33.42 1.95 -11.24
N MET A 334 -33.93 1.16 -12.20
CA MET A 334 -33.12 0.28 -13.05
C MET A 334 -33.37 0.60 -14.52
N ASN A 335 -32.33 1.04 -15.23
CA ASN A 335 -32.42 1.40 -16.64
C ASN A 335 -31.46 0.57 -17.51
N ASN A 336 -31.91 0.25 -18.73
CA ASN A 336 -31.07 -0.33 -19.78
C ASN A 336 -30.42 -1.66 -19.36
N MET A 337 -31.24 -2.63 -18.97
CA MET A 337 -30.77 -3.97 -18.59
C MET A 337 -30.92 -4.93 -19.77
N LYS A 338 -29.88 -5.68 -20.13
CA LYS A 338 -29.92 -6.68 -21.21
C LYS A 338 -29.38 -8.04 -20.77
N ASN A 339 -30.02 -9.11 -21.25
CA ASN A 339 -29.57 -10.50 -21.12
C ASN A 339 -29.41 -10.93 -19.65
N MET A 340 -30.53 -11.02 -18.92
CA MET A 340 -30.57 -11.50 -17.54
C MET A 340 -31.14 -12.92 -17.48
N LYS A 341 -30.41 -13.85 -16.85
CA LYS A 341 -30.82 -15.26 -16.74
C LYS A 341 -30.81 -15.75 -15.30
N ASN A 342 -31.72 -16.66 -14.98
CA ASN A 342 -31.77 -17.40 -13.72
C ASN A 342 -31.87 -16.47 -12.50
N MET A 343 -33.01 -15.79 -12.39
CA MET A 343 -33.32 -14.88 -11.28
C MET A 343 -34.24 -15.56 -10.28
N LYS A 344 -33.90 -15.53 -8.99
CA LYS A 344 -34.74 -16.08 -7.91
C LYS A 344 -34.90 -15.09 -6.75
N ASN A 345 -36.11 -14.99 -6.20
CA ASN A 345 -36.44 -14.21 -5.00
C ASN A 345 -36.10 -12.72 -5.16
N ILE A 346 -36.91 -12.03 -5.96
CA ILE A 346 -36.75 -10.60 -6.28
C ILE A 346 -37.94 -9.83 -5.70
N ASN A 347 -37.70 -9.00 -4.70
CA ASN A 347 -38.77 -8.30 -3.99
C ASN A 347 -38.55 -6.78 -3.96
N ASN A 348 -39.65 -6.02 -3.96
CA ASN A 348 -39.66 -4.57 -3.75
C ASN A 348 -38.74 -3.84 -4.74
N ILE A 349 -39.11 -3.90 -6.03
CA ILE A 349 -38.41 -3.18 -7.09
C ILE A 349 -39.30 -2.05 -7.60
N LYS A 350 -38.77 -0.83 -7.71
CA LYS A 350 -39.48 0.33 -8.25
C LYS A 350 -38.73 0.91 -9.43
N ASN A 351 -39.47 1.36 -10.44
CA ASN A 351 -38.99 2.08 -11.61
C ASN A 351 -37.99 1.25 -12.43
N MET A 352 -38.50 0.43 -13.34
CA MET A 352 -37.69 -0.32 -14.30
C MET A 352 -37.97 0.18 -15.71
N ARG A 353 -36.92 0.56 -16.47
CA ARG A 353 -37.06 1.01 -17.85
C ARG A 353 -36.08 0.29 -18.78
N ASN A 354 -36.53 0.04 -20.01
CA ASN A 354 -35.71 -0.47 -21.11
C ASN A 354 -35.00 -1.79 -20.77
N ILE A 355 -35.78 -2.81 -20.45
CA ILE A 355 -35.27 -4.13 -20.08
C ILE A 355 -35.49 -5.10 -21.23
N LYS A 356 -34.43 -5.79 -21.66
CA LYS A 356 -34.50 -6.75 -22.77
C LYS A 356 -33.92 -8.11 -22.39
N ASN A 357 -34.53 -9.17 -22.91
CA ASN A 357 -34.02 -10.55 -22.85
C ASN A 357 -33.84 -11.06 -21.41
N MET A 358 -34.95 -11.25 -20.70
CA MET A 358 -34.95 -11.92 -19.40
C MET A 358 -35.42 -13.37 -19.54
N LYS A 359 -34.72 -14.32 -18.90
CA LYS A 359 -35.11 -15.73 -18.89
C LYS A 359 -35.02 -16.36 -17.51
N ASN A 360 -35.94 -17.28 -17.20
CA ASN A 360 -35.95 -18.09 -15.99
C ASN A 360 -36.02 -17.22 -14.71
N ILE A 361 -37.16 -16.59 -14.50
CA ILE A 361 -37.45 -15.76 -13.33
C ILE A 361 -38.38 -16.54 -12.42
N ASN A 362 -38.01 -16.68 -11.14
CA ASN A 362 -38.85 -17.34 -10.14
C ASN A 362 -38.98 -16.47 -8.89
N ASN A 363 -40.19 -16.44 -8.31
CA ASN A 363 -40.50 -15.71 -7.09
C ASN A 363 -40.18 -14.21 -7.19
N MET A 364 -41.06 -13.45 -7.84
CA MET A 364 -40.97 -11.99 -7.91
C MET A 364 -42.18 -11.37 -7.23
N LYS A 365 -41.96 -10.44 -6.28
CA LYS A 365 -43.03 -9.80 -5.51
C LYS A 365 -42.86 -8.28 -5.43
N ASN A 366 -43.96 -7.55 -5.45
CA ASN A 366 -44.02 -6.09 -5.22
C ASN A 366 -43.13 -5.31 -6.20
N ILE A 367 -43.50 -5.32 -7.47
CA ILE A 367 -42.78 -4.60 -8.53
C ILE A 367 -43.68 -3.50 -9.06
N LYS A 368 -43.16 -2.27 -9.10
CA LYS A 368 -43.93 -1.10 -9.55
C LYS A 368 -43.20 -0.35 -10.66
N ASN A 369 -43.97 0.26 -11.56
CA ASN A 369 -43.52 1.19 -12.60
C ASN A 369 -42.53 0.55 -13.58
N MET A 370 -43.03 -0.36 -14.42
CA MET A 370 -42.23 -1.01 -15.46
C MET A 370 -42.56 -0.41 -16.82
N LYS A 371 -41.55 0.02 -17.58
CA LYS A 371 -41.71 0.55 -18.93
C LYS A 371 -40.74 -0.09 -19.91
N ASN A 372 -41.19 -0.32 -21.14
CA ASN A 372 -40.37 -0.77 -22.27
C ASN A 372 -39.65 -2.10 -21.99
N MET A 373 -40.43 -3.13 -21.71
CA MET A 373 -39.91 -4.48 -21.47
C MET A 373 -40.05 -5.32 -22.74
N LYS A 374 -38.99 -6.00 -23.18
CA LYS A 374 -39.03 -6.89 -24.35
C LYS A 374 -38.40 -8.26 -24.07
N ASN A 375 -38.99 -9.31 -24.63
CA ASN A 375 -38.47 -10.69 -24.65
C ASN A 375 -38.24 -11.24 -23.22
N ILE A 376 -39.32 -11.43 -22.48
CA ILE A 376 -39.29 -12.05 -21.14
C ILE A 376 -39.84 -13.47 -21.25
N LYS A 377 -39.08 -14.48 -20.83
CA LYS A 377 -39.50 -15.89 -20.92
C LYS A 377 -39.34 -16.63 -19.59
N ASN A 378 -40.19 -17.63 -19.37
CA ASN A 378 -40.13 -18.58 -18.26
C ASN A 378 -40.23 -17.88 -16.90
N MET A 379 -41.40 -17.34 -16.59
CA MET A 379 -41.71 -16.69 -15.31
C MET A 379 -42.58 -17.60 -14.45
N LYS A 380 -42.20 -17.76 -13.18
CA LYS A 380 -42.98 -18.51 -12.18
C LYS A 380 -43.16 -17.69 -10.90
N ASN A 381 -44.33 -17.79 -10.28
CA ASN A 381 -44.63 -17.22 -8.97
C ASN A 381 -44.40 -15.69 -8.91
N ILE A 382 -45.16 -14.95 -9.71
CA ILE A 382 -45.07 -13.49 -9.80
C ILE A 382 -46.29 -12.88 -9.10
N LYS A 383 -46.11 -11.98 -8.14
CA LYS A 383 -47.22 -11.35 -7.40
C LYS A 383 -47.03 -9.85 -7.26
N ASN A 384 -48.13 -9.09 -7.19
CA ASN A 384 -48.16 -7.66 -6.87
C ASN A 384 -47.31 -6.83 -7.86
N MET A 385 -47.61 -6.98 -9.15
CA MET A 385 -47.08 -6.16 -10.24
C MET A 385 -48.03 -4.99 -10.48
N LYS A 386 -47.54 -3.75 -10.52
CA LYS A 386 -48.35 -2.54 -10.80
C LYS A 386 -47.67 -1.61 -11.81
N ASN A 387 -48.47 -0.83 -12.55
CA ASN A 387 -48.03 0.20 -13.49
C ASN A 387 -47.06 -0.33 -14.56
N MET A 388 -47.52 -1.29 -15.37
CA MET A 388 -46.76 -1.89 -16.47
C MET A 388 -47.16 -1.26 -17.80
N LYS A 389 -46.23 -0.61 -18.52
CA LYS A 389 -46.46 -0.01 -19.85
C LYS A 389 -45.45 -0.54 -20.88
N ASN A 390 -45.88 -0.68 -22.14
CA ASN A 390 -45.04 -1.10 -23.27
C ASN A 390 -44.29 -2.43 -23.05
N ILE A 391 -45.06 -3.49 -22.78
CA ILE A 391 -44.54 -4.84 -22.54
C ILE A 391 -44.74 -5.69 -23.79
N LYS A 392 -43.66 -6.22 -24.37
CA LYS A 392 -43.73 -7.04 -25.61
C LYS A 392 -43.02 -8.39 -25.42
N ASN A 393 -43.56 -9.43 -26.07
CA ASN A 393 -42.98 -10.78 -26.13
C ASN A 393 -42.75 -11.43 -24.74
N MET A 394 -43.79 -11.49 -23.91
CA MET A 394 -43.81 -12.31 -22.70
C MET A 394 -44.30 -13.72 -23.03
N LYS A 395 -43.56 -14.77 -22.65
CA LYS A 395 -43.94 -16.17 -22.88
C LYS A 395 -43.68 -17.06 -21.66
N ASN A 396 -44.46 -18.13 -21.52
CA ASN A 396 -44.33 -19.16 -20.49
C ASN A 396 -44.43 -18.60 -19.05
N MET A 397 -45.58 -18.02 -18.72
CA MET A 397 -45.89 -17.52 -17.37
C MET A 397 -46.73 -18.55 -16.62
N LYS A 398 -46.34 -18.89 -15.39
CA LYS A 398 -47.12 -19.76 -14.49
C LYS A 398 -47.26 -19.12 -13.11
N ASN A 399 -48.43 -19.27 -12.49
CA ASN A 399 -48.74 -18.79 -11.13
C ASN A 399 -48.41 -17.29 -10.96
N SER A 400 -48.87 -16.45 -11.89
CA SER A 400 -48.63 -15.01 -11.91
C SER A 400 -49.92 -14.24 -11.70
N VAL A 401 -49.97 -13.40 -10.67
CA VAL A 401 -51.08 -12.48 -10.38
C VAL A 401 -50.59 -11.06 -10.66
N PHE A 402 -51.19 -10.43 -11.66
CA PHE A 402 -51.01 -9.02 -11.99
C PHE A 402 -52.17 -8.23 -11.38
N MET A 403 -51.88 -7.09 -10.76
CA MET A 403 -52.95 -6.15 -10.39
C MET A 403 -53.03 -5.15 -11.52
N GLU A 404 -54.10 -5.23 -12.30
CA GLU A 404 -54.41 -4.26 -13.33
C GLU A 404 -54.66 -2.89 -12.67
N ASP A 405 -53.93 -1.89 -13.14
CA ASP A 405 -54.43 -0.53 -13.17
C ASP A 405 -54.36 -0.17 -14.66
N THR A 406 -55.46 -0.41 -15.36
CA THR A 406 -55.71 -0.02 -16.76
C THR A 406 -55.79 1.50 -16.84
N SER A 407 -54.85 2.12 -17.55
CA SER A 407 -54.93 3.46 -18.19
C SER A 407 -53.66 3.78 -18.98
#